data_AF-A0A9X4RIJ1-F1
#
_entry.id   AF-A0A9X4RIJ1-F1
#
_cell.length_a   1.000
_cell.length_b   1.000
_cell.length_c   1.000
_cell.angle_alpha   90.00
_cell.angle_beta   90.00
_cell.angle_gamma   90.00
#
_symmetry.space_group_name_H-M   'P 1'
#
loop_
_entity.id
_entity.type
_entity.pdbx_description
1 polymer ?
#
loop_
_entity_poly.entity_id
_entity_poly.type
_entity_poly.pdbx_seq_one_letter_code
_entity_poly.pdbx_strand_id
1 'polypeptide(L)'
;MFTQPIKLINQTLTKKFNKPLNQIFTLFTHLFTQENPKQSVYQIGNPILRQIAQPIADVSDREIQQLIDAMLVTLKESRGVGLAAPQIGKSLQLLIVASHPNQRYPHAPQMEPTAMINPQIISHSEETEKGWEGCLSVPMIRGLVPRYREIEVAYTDRYGDRQVAKLTDFVARIFQHEYDHLEGKVFLDRVESSLDLASEAEYHKLLQVSKVS
;
A
#
# COMPACT_ATOMS: atom_id res chain seq x y z
N MET A 1 -42.54 -4.18 -12.94
CA MET A 1 -42.56 -2.71 -12.74
C MET A 1 -41.32 -2.30 -11.95
N PHE A 2 -40.22 -1.92 -12.61
CA PHE A 2 -39.12 -1.10 -12.07
C PHE A 2 -38.25 -0.65 -13.26
N THR A 3 -38.84 0.11 -14.19
CA THR A 3 -38.14 0.67 -15.36
C THR A 3 -37.99 2.19 -15.28
N GLN A 4 -38.27 2.79 -14.13
CA GLN A 4 -38.36 4.26 -13.98
C GLN A 4 -37.17 5.01 -13.34
N PRO A 5 -36.16 4.43 -12.67
CA PRO A 5 -35.04 5.24 -12.16
C PRO A 5 -33.99 5.58 -13.24
N ILE A 6 -33.83 4.75 -14.28
CA ILE A 6 -32.77 4.91 -15.29
C ILE A 6 -33.06 6.08 -16.25
N LYS A 7 -34.34 6.36 -16.54
CA LYS A 7 -34.72 7.45 -17.47
C LYS A 7 -34.43 8.85 -16.92
N LEU A 8 -34.48 9.05 -15.61
CA LEU A 8 -34.29 10.37 -15.00
C LEU A 8 -32.79 10.75 -14.93
N ILE A 9 -31.92 9.79 -14.63
CA ILE A 9 -30.45 9.98 -14.64
C ILE A 9 -29.95 10.36 -16.05
N ASN A 10 -30.54 9.74 -17.08
CA ASN A 10 -30.17 9.97 -18.49
C ASN A 10 -30.51 11.38 -19.00
N GLN A 11 -31.58 12.00 -18.49
CA GLN A 11 -31.97 13.35 -18.90
C GLN A 11 -31.12 14.45 -18.23
N THR A 12 -30.64 14.22 -17.00
CA THR A 12 -29.84 15.21 -16.26
C THR A 12 -28.39 15.28 -16.77
N LEU A 13 -27.81 14.15 -17.19
CA LEU A 13 -26.42 14.10 -17.69
C LEU A 13 -26.28 14.62 -19.13
N THR A 14 -27.23 14.34 -20.01
CA THR A 14 -27.22 14.84 -21.40
C THR A 14 -27.39 16.35 -21.48
N LYS A 15 -28.22 16.94 -20.61
CA LYS A 15 -28.42 18.39 -20.54
C LYS A 15 -27.18 19.17 -20.04
N LYS A 16 -26.35 18.57 -19.18
CA LYS A 16 -25.19 19.27 -18.56
C LYS A 16 -23.95 19.30 -19.47
N PHE A 17 -23.79 18.32 -20.36
CA PHE A 17 -22.56 18.15 -21.14
C PHE A 17 -22.72 18.31 -22.67
N ASN A 18 -23.94 18.57 -23.15
CA ASN A 18 -24.29 18.79 -24.56
C ASN A 18 -23.62 17.79 -25.55
N LYS A 19 -23.50 16.53 -25.12
CA LYS A 19 -22.94 15.42 -25.90
C LYS A 19 -23.82 14.18 -25.74
N PRO A 20 -23.95 13.33 -26.78
CA PRO A 20 -24.76 12.13 -26.71
C PRO A 20 -24.20 11.15 -25.66
N LEU A 21 -25.08 10.39 -25.01
CA LEU A 21 -24.76 9.53 -23.85
C LEU A 21 -23.65 8.50 -24.15
N ASN A 22 -23.57 8.03 -25.41
CA ASN A 22 -22.51 7.15 -25.88
C ASN A 22 -21.13 7.83 -25.89
N GLN A 23 -21.04 9.12 -26.21
CA GLN A 23 -19.78 9.88 -26.12
C GLN A 23 -19.41 10.25 -24.68
N ILE A 24 -20.39 10.44 -23.80
CA ILE A 24 -20.13 10.56 -22.36
C ILE A 24 -19.59 9.22 -21.84
N PHE A 25 -20.20 8.11 -22.22
CA PHE A 25 -19.72 6.77 -21.88
C PHE A 25 -18.34 6.51 -22.47
N THR A 26 -18.06 6.89 -23.72
CA THR A 26 -16.72 6.76 -24.32
C THR A 26 -15.71 7.67 -23.63
N LEU A 27 -16.06 8.89 -23.23
CA LEU A 27 -15.17 9.79 -22.49
C LEU A 27 -14.87 9.26 -21.07
N PHE A 28 -15.88 8.71 -20.40
CA PHE A 28 -15.73 8.02 -19.12
C PHE A 28 -14.94 6.71 -19.27
N THR A 29 -15.18 5.94 -20.33
CA THR A 29 -14.44 4.71 -20.62
C THR A 29 -12.99 5.04 -20.95
N HIS A 30 -12.72 6.10 -21.73
CA HIS A 30 -11.35 6.54 -22.04
C HIS A 30 -10.60 7.09 -20.81
N LEU A 31 -11.31 7.70 -19.86
CA LEU A 31 -10.76 8.13 -18.58
C LEU A 31 -10.43 6.94 -17.66
N PHE A 32 -11.11 5.80 -17.80
CA PHE A 32 -10.86 4.56 -17.05
C PHE A 32 -10.01 3.52 -17.82
N THR A 33 -9.67 3.74 -19.09
CA THR A 33 -8.81 2.85 -19.90
C THR A 33 -7.38 3.36 -20.06
N GLN A 34 -6.84 4.11 -19.09
CA GLN A 34 -5.41 3.96 -18.86
C GLN A 34 -5.27 2.69 -18.04
N GLU A 35 -5.04 1.56 -18.71
CA GLU A 35 -4.49 0.40 -18.01
C GLU A 35 -3.16 0.87 -17.42
N ASN A 36 -3.16 1.25 -16.14
CA ASN A 36 -1.94 1.57 -15.42
C ASN A 36 -1.23 0.24 -15.21
N PRO A 37 -0.20 -0.09 -16.01
CA PRO A 37 0.40 -1.40 -15.95
C PRO A 37 1.08 -1.55 -14.59
N LYS A 38 1.11 -2.78 -14.08
CA LYS A 38 1.95 -3.12 -12.93
C LYS A 38 3.37 -2.59 -13.13
N GLN A 39 3.86 -1.89 -12.11
CA GLN A 39 5.20 -1.34 -12.10
C GLN A 39 6.21 -2.39 -11.64
N SER A 40 7.43 -2.30 -12.16
CA SER A 40 8.55 -3.08 -11.66
C SER A 40 8.92 -2.63 -10.25
N VAL A 41 9.21 -3.58 -9.36
CA VAL A 41 9.65 -3.29 -8.00
C VAL A 41 11.18 -3.31 -7.94
N TYR A 42 11.76 -2.22 -7.50
CA TYR A 42 13.19 -2.10 -7.23
C TYR A 42 13.59 -2.96 -6.04
N GLN A 43 14.76 -3.60 -6.15
CA GLN A 43 15.30 -4.48 -5.13
C GLN A 43 16.52 -3.87 -4.43
N ILE A 44 16.83 -4.40 -3.24
CA ILE A 44 17.98 -4.00 -2.44
C ILE A 44 19.26 -4.03 -3.27
N GLY A 45 20.10 -3.01 -3.10
CA GLY A 45 21.23 -2.70 -3.97
C GLY A 45 20.94 -1.56 -4.95
N ASN A 46 19.66 -1.29 -5.28
CA ASN A 46 19.29 -0.08 -5.99
C ASN A 46 19.29 1.14 -5.04
N PRO A 47 19.97 2.26 -5.38
CA PRO A 47 20.08 3.42 -4.50
C PRO A 47 18.75 4.13 -4.22
N ILE A 48 17.71 3.95 -5.04
CA ILE A 48 16.40 4.59 -4.82
C ILE A 48 15.79 4.20 -3.47
N LEU A 49 16.02 2.95 -3.02
CA LEU A 49 15.51 2.43 -1.75
C LEU A 49 16.22 3.02 -0.53
N ARG A 50 17.27 3.82 -0.74
CA ARG A 50 18.06 4.49 0.30
C ARG A 50 17.83 5.99 0.35
N GLN A 51 16.97 6.52 -0.52
CA GLN A 51 16.65 7.95 -0.53
C GLN A 51 15.52 8.25 0.48
N ILE A 52 15.64 9.39 1.15
CA ILE A 52 14.53 9.94 1.93
C ILE A 52 13.51 10.54 0.95
N ALA A 53 12.29 10.04 1.04
CA ALA A 53 11.19 10.41 0.17
C ALA A 53 10.73 11.85 0.41
N GLN A 54 10.45 12.57 -0.69
CA GLN A 54 10.02 13.96 -0.65
C GLN A 54 8.51 14.08 -0.40
N PRO A 55 8.06 15.10 0.36
CA PRO A 55 6.64 15.33 0.56
C PRO A 55 5.94 15.69 -0.76
N ILE A 56 4.68 15.26 -0.89
CA ILE A 56 3.80 15.61 -2.01
C ILE A 56 3.08 16.91 -1.66
N ALA A 57 3.25 17.94 -2.49
CA ALA A 57 2.66 19.26 -2.26
C ALA A 57 1.15 19.32 -2.61
N ASP A 58 0.76 18.68 -3.70
CA ASP A 58 -0.62 18.68 -4.20
C ASP A 58 -1.05 17.26 -4.58
N VAL A 59 -1.97 16.69 -3.80
CA VAL A 59 -2.52 15.35 -4.07
C VAL A 59 -3.49 15.34 -5.25
N SER A 60 -4.03 16.50 -5.63
CA SER A 60 -4.92 16.63 -6.78
C SER A 60 -4.18 16.67 -8.11
N ASP A 61 -2.84 16.77 -8.07
CA ASP A 61 -2.00 16.64 -9.25
C ASP A 61 -2.28 15.32 -9.96
N ARG A 62 -2.51 15.42 -11.26
CA ARG A 62 -2.84 14.28 -12.12
C ARG A 62 -1.76 13.20 -12.07
N GLU A 63 -0.48 13.57 -12.03
CA GLU A 63 0.63 12.61 -11.96
C GLU A 63 0.62 11.83 -10.64
N ILE A 64 0.23 12.48 -9.55
CA ILE A 64 0.09 11.83 -8.23
C ILE A 64 -1.09 10.86 -8.23
N GLN A 65 -2.24 11.25 -8.79
CA GLN A 65 -3.38 10.34 -8.90
C GLN A 65 -3.07 9.13 -9.78
N GLN A 66 -2.38 9.33 -10.91
CA GLN A 66 -1.92 8.23 -11.78
C GLN A 66 -0.92 7.32 -11.06
N LEU A 67 -0.02 7.89 -10.24
CA LEU A 67 0.91 7.13 -9.42
C LEU A 67 0.18 6.26 -8.39
N ILE A 68 -0.81 6.82 -7.68
CA ILE A 68 -1.65 6.08 -6.73
C ILE A 68 -2.32 4.90 -7.42
N ASP A 69 -2.94 5.11 -8.58
CA ASP A 69 -3.62 4.06 -9.33
C ASP A 69 -2.64 2.96 -9.80
N ALA A 70 -1.45 3.34 -10.29
CA ALA A 70 -0.41 2.39 -10.69
C ALA A 70 0.11 1.57 -9.48
N MET A 71 0.26 2.20 -8.32
CA MET A 71 0.66 1.50 -7.08
C MET A 71 -0.43 0.53 -6.60
N LEU A 72 -1.71 0.91 -6.69
CA LEU A 72 -2.84 0.03 -6.36
C LEU A 72 -2.85 -1.24 -7.24
N VAL A 73 -2.67 -1.07 -8.55
CA VAL A 73 -2.55 -2.21 -9.49
C VAL A 73 -1.35 -3.08 -9.14
N THR A 74 -0.19 -2.46 -8.90
CA THR A 74 1.05 -3.17 -8.57
C THR A 74 0.93 -3.99 -7.28
N LEU A 75 0.32 -3.42 -6.23
CA LEU A 75 0.08 -4.10 -4.96
C LEU A 75 -0.83 -5.31 -5.15
N LYS A 76 -1.94 -5.14 -5.87
CA LYS A 76 -2.90 -6.20 -6.15
C LYS A 76 -2.26 -7.37 -6.92
N GLU A 77 -1.53 -7.07 -7.99
CA GLU A 77 -0.91 -8.10 -8.82
C GLU A 77 0.29 -8.79 -8.16
N SER A 78 0.97 -8.12 -7.22
CA SER A 78 2.04 -8.72 -6.42
C SER A 78 1.53 -9.54 -5.23
N ARG A 79 0.21 -9.50 -4.96
CA ARG A 79 -0.42 -10.09 -3.75
C ARG A 79 0.26 -9.61 -2.46
N GLY A 80 0.76 -8.37 -2.48
CA GLY A 80 1.37 -7.72 -1.32
C GLY A 80 0.32 -7.16 -0.37
N VAL A 81 0.76 -6.76 0.82
CA VAL A 81 -0.05 -6.07 1.83
C VAL A 81 0.38 -4.62 2.03
N GLY A 82 1.52 -4.22 1.48
CA GLY A 82 1.98 -2.85 1.46
C GLY A 82 2.86 -2.57 0.26
N LEU A 83 2.91 -1.30 -0.15
CA LEU A 83 3.81 -0.80 -1.19
C LEU A 83 4.09 0.70 -0.98
N ALA A 84 5.36 1.07 -0.91
CA ALA A 84 5.80 2.46 -0.88
C ALA A 84 6.28 2.93 -2.27
N ALA A 85 6.05 4.21 -2.59
CA ALA A 85 6.43 4.80 -3.88
C ALA A 85 7.93 4.64 -4.23
N PRO A 86 8.89 4.71 -3.27
CA PRO A 86 10.29 4.45 -3.56
C PRO A 86 10.54 3.06 -4.17
N GLN A 87 9.73 2.05 -3.81
CA GLN A 87 9.86 0.70 -4.33
C GLN A 87 9.54 0.60 -5.82
N ILE A 88 8.82 1.57 -6.40
CA ILE A 88 8.55 1.65 -7.84
C ILE A 88 9.27 2.83 -8.50
N GLY A 89 10.32 3.35 -7.86
CA GLY A 89 11.21 4.34 -8.46
C GLY A 89 10.84 5.79 -8.20
N LYS A 90 9.83 6.05 -7.36
CA LYS A 90 9.35 7.41 -7.07
C LYS A 90 9.65 7.77 -5.62
N SER A 91 10.67 8.60 -5.39
CA SER A 91 11.06 9.06 -4.05
C SER A 91 10.09 10.11 -3.49
N LEU A 92 8.84 9.70 -3.25
CA LEU A 92 7.73 10.52 -2.78
C LEU A 92 7.09 9.88 -1.54
N GLN A 93 6.60 10.71 -0.61
CA GLN A 93 5.94 10.27 0.62
C GLN A 93 4.51 9.78 0.33
N LEU A 94 4.44 8.65 -0.35
CA LEU A 94 3.22 7.93 -0.67
C LEU A 94 3.44 6.46 -0.40
N LEU A 95 2.55 5.88 0.40
CA LEU A 95 2.49 4.45 0.63
C LEU A 95 1.05 3.95 0.52
N ILE A 96 0.88 2.66 0.28
CA ILE A 96 -0.40 1.97 0.33
C ILE A 96 -0.32 0.90 1.39
N VAL A 97 -1.31 0.87 2.29
CA VAL A 97 -1.52 -0.22 3.24
C VAL A 97 -2.78 -0.97 2.86
N ALA A 98 -2.70 -2.28 2.82
CA ALA A 98 -3.83 -3.19 2.66
C ALA A 98 -3.65 -4.36 3.63
N SER A 99 -4.74 -5.03 3.97
CA SER A 99 -4.62 -6.28 4.72
C SER A 99 -5.70 -7.23 4.25
N HIS A 100 -5.31 -8.45 3.96
CA HIS A 100 -6.24 -9.52 3.65
C HIS A 100 -5.51 -10.85 3.91
N PRO A 101 -6.24 -11.90 4.34
CA PRO A 101 -5.69 -13.23 4.39
C PRO A 101 -5.04 -13.62 3.05
N ASN A 102 -3.83 -14.16 3.11
CA ASN A 102 -3.14 -14.71 1.94
C ASN A 102 -2.17 -15.83 2.36
N GLN A 103 -1.49 -16.46 1.39
CA GLN A 103 -0.57 -17.56 1.68
C GLN A 103 0.59 -17.17 2.61
N ARG A 104 1.04 -15.91 2.54
CA ARG A 104 2.12 -15.36 3.37
C ARG A 104 1.62 -14.97 4.76
N TYR A 105 0.37 -14.52 4.89
CA TYR A 105 -0.27 -14.07 6.12
C TYR A 105 -1.72 -14.60 6.22
N PRO A 106 -1.92 -15.87 6.66
CA PRO A 106 -3.23 -16.52 6.61
C PRO A 106 -4.26 -15.98 7.61
N HIS A 107 -3.79 -15.28 8.67
CA HIS A 107 -4.63 -14.74 9.75
C HIS A 107 -4.70 -13.21 9.74
N ALA A 108 -4.25 -12.57 8.65
CA ALA A 108 -4.27 -11.11 8.54
C ALA A 108 -5.72 -10.58 8.61
N PRO A 109 -5.99 -9.48 9.36
CA PRO A 109 -7.29 -8.83 9.34
C PRO A 109 -7.61 -8.27 7.95
N GLN A 110 -8.87 -7.92 7.70
CA GLN A 110 -9.24 -7.29 6.43
C GLN A 110 -9.16 -5.76 6.52
N MET A 111 -8.49 -5.15 5.54
CA MET A 111 -8.37 -3.71 5.34
C MET A 111 -8.25 -3.45 3.84
N GLU A 112 -9.15 -2.62 3.31
CA GLU A 112 -9.10 -2.22 1.90
C GLU A 112 -7.82 -1.41 1.60
N PRO A 113 -7.24 -1.56 0.39
CA PRO A 113 -6.06 -0.79 0.00
C PRO A 113 -6.28 0.71 0.17
N THR A 114 -5.49 1.32 1.04
CA THR A 114 -5.60 2.72 1.43
C THR A 114 -4.31 3.45 1.07
N ALA A 115 -4.41 4.43 0.17
CA ALA A 115 -3.30 5.32 -0.14
C ALA A 115 -3.15 6.39 0.96
N MET A 116 -1.95 6.50 1.50
CA MET A 116 -1.60 7.43 2.57
C MET A 116 -0.48 8.35 2.08
N ILE A 117 -0.81 9.63 1.93
CA ILE A 117 0.08 10.69 1.43
C ILE A 117 0.61 11.50 2.60
N ASN A 118 1.92 11.80 2.56
CA ASN A 118 2.66 12.48 3.62
C ASN A 118 2.33 11.90 5.01
N PRO A 119 2.39 10.56 5.18
CA PRO A 119 2.03 9.95 6.43
C PRO A 119 3.02 10.31 7.54
N GLN A 120 2.56 10.30 8.77
CA GLN A 120 3.36 10.53 9.97
C GLN A 120 2.88 9.63 11.10
N ILE A 121 3.80 9.00 11.83
CA ILE A 121 3.49 8.37 13.13
C ILE A 121 3.47 9.49 14.17
N ILE A 122 2.31 9.75 14.77
CA ILE A 122 2.11 10.83 15.75
C ILE A 122 2.16 10.33 17.19
N SER A 123 1.87 9.04 17.43
CA SER A 123 2.13 8.37 18.71
C SER A 123 2.33 6.86 18.49
N HIS A 124 2.93 6.18 19.46
CA HIS A 124 3.12 4.73 19.45
C HIS A 124 3.12 4.16 20.86
N SER A 125 2.87 2.85 20.99
CA SER A 125 2.99 2.12 22.25
C SER A 125 4.44 2.04 22.75
N GLU A 126 4.64 1.82 24.04
CA GLU A 126 5.94 1.36 24.58
C GLU A 126 6.18 -0.12 24.24
N GLU A 127 5.10 -0.91 24.20
CA GLU A 127 5.17 -2.32 23.84
C GLU A 127 5.62 -2.48 22.38
N THR A 128 6.61 -3.35 22.18
CA THR A 128 7.05 -3.79 20.87
C THR A 128 6.91 -5.30 20.75
N GLU A 129 6.63 -5.77 19.54
CA GLU A 129 6.56 -7.18 19.22
C GLU A 129 7.45 -7.52 18.03
N LYS A 130 8.15 -8.66 18.14
CA LYS A 130 8.88 -9.25 17.02
C LYS A 130 7.91 -10.02 16.13
N GLY A 131 7.99 -9.77 14.82
CA GLY A 131 7.17 -10.47 13.84
C GLY A 131 7.91 -10.68 12.53
N TRP A 132 7.62 -11.79 11.86
CA TRP A 132 8.27 -12.14 10.60
C TRP A 132 7.77 -11.24 9.47
N GLU A 133 8.69 -10.51 8.87
CA GLU A 133 8.48 -9.65 7.71
C GLU A 133 9.16 -10.25 6.48
N GLY A 134 8.65 -9.90 5.31
CA GLY A 134 9.50 -9.80 4.12
C GLY A 134 8.95 -8.77 3.16
N CYS A 135 9.71 -8.52 2.09
CA CYS A 135 9.53 -7.33 1.28
C CYS A 135 9.60 -7.69 -0.21
N LEU A 136 8.79 -7.02 -1.04
CA LEU A 136 8.89 -7.14 -2.50
C LEU A 136 10.29 -6.69 -3.01
N SER A 137 10.93 -5.77 -2.29
CA SER A 137 12.28 -5.26 -2.59
C SER A 137 13.43 -6.10 -2.02
N VAL A 138 13.14 -7.09 -1.18
CA VAL A 138 14.15 -7.98 -0.60
C VAL A 138 13.66 -9.42 -0.77
N PRO A 139 13.70 -9.96 -2.00
CA PRO A 139 13.15 -11.27 -2.30
C PRO A 139 13.90 -12.37 -1.55
N MET A 140 13.22 -13.50 -1.32
CA MET A 140 13.79 -14.74 -0.75
C MET A 140 14.29 -14.67 0.70
N ILE A 141 14.22 -13.52 1.37
CA ILE A 141 14.64 -13.34 2.76
C ILE A 141 13.44 -12.93 3.61
N ARG A 142 13.39 -13.48 4.82
CA ARG A 142 12.50 -13.11 5.92
C ARG A 142 13.34 -12.61 7.09
N GLY A 143 12.80 -11.64 7.83
CA GLY A 143 13.40 -11.16 9.06
C GLY A 143 12.39 -11.07 10.18
N LEU A 144 12.78 -11.47 11.38
CA LEU A 144 12.00 -11.29 12.60
C LEU A 144 12.32 -9.90 13.16
N VAL A 145 11.40 -8.95 12.97
CA VAL A 145 11.65 -7.51 13.18
C VAL A 145 10.81 -6.98 14.34
N PRO A 146 11.38 -6.24 15.30
CA PRO A 146 10.63 -5.55 16.33
C PRO A 146 9.87 -4.35 15.74
N ARG A 147 8.59 -4.23 16.08
CA ARG A 147 7.71 -3.10 15.72
C ARG A 147 6.89 -2.68 16.92
N TYR A 148 6.50 -1.42 16.99
CA TYR A 148 5.50 -0.99 17.97
C TYR A 148 4.20 -1.72 17.70
N ARG A 149 3.57 -2.24 18.76
CA ARG A 149 2.33 -2.99 18.64
C ARG A 149 1.17 -2.08 18.26
N GLU A 150 1.15 -0.85 18.76
CA GLU A 150 0.14 0.15 18.41
C GLU A 150 0.81 1.43 17.94
N ILE A 151 0.23 2.06 16.92
CA ILE A 151 0.61 3.38 16.43
C ILE A 151 -0.64 4.20 16.13
N GLU A 152 -0.52 5.51 16.30
CA GLU A 152 -1.48 6.47 15.75
C GLU A 152 -0.79 7.22 14.62
N VAL A 153 -1.45 7.30 13.47
CA VAL A 153 -0.90 7.88 12.26
C VAL A 153 -1.79 9.00 11.75
N ALA A 154 -1.16 10.06 11.24
CA ALA A 154 -1.82 11.13 10.50
C ALA A 154 -1.36 11.09 9.05
N TYR A 155 -2.28 11.27 8.10
CA TYR A 155 -1.97 11.32 6.68
C TYR A 155 -3.02 12.11 5.91
N THR A 156 -2.73 12.43 4.66
CA THR A 156 -3.72 12.92 3.69
C THR A 156 -4.15 11.74 2.82
N ASP A 157 -5.44 11.52 2.62
CA ASP A 157 -5.93 10.48 1.72
C ASP A 157 -5.91 10.93 0.25
N ARG A 158 -6.29 10.01 -0.66
CA ARG A 158 -6.28 10.28 -2.11
C ARG A 158 -7.20 11.40 -2.55
N TYR A 159 -8.15 11.82 -1.72
CA TYR A 159 -9.12 12.87 -2.01
C TYR A 159 -8.69 14.23 -1.45
N GLY A 160 -7.60 14.28 -0.67
CA GLY A 160 -7.11 15.49 -0.03
C GLY A 160 -7.59 15.68 1.40
N ASP A 161 -8.35 14.73 1.95
CA ASP A 161 -8.85 14.83 3.31
C ASP A 161 -7.80 14.38 4.32
N ARG A 162 -7.70 15.11 5.43
CA ARG A 162 -6.80 14.77 6.53
C ARG A 162 -7.43 13.66 7.37
N GLN A 163 -6.66 12.60 7.59
CA GLN A 163 -7.06 11.44 8.34
C GLN A 163 -6.16 11.25 9.56
N VAL A 164 -6.74 10.73 10.64
CA VAL A 164 -6.02 10.21 11.82
C VAL A 164 -6.57 8.82 12.10
N ALA A 165 -5.69 7.84 12.22
CA ALA A 165 -6.07 6.45 12.43
C ALA A 165 -5.18 5.78 13.47
N LYS A 166 -5.80 4.96 14.34
CA LYS A 166 -5.08 4.03 15.20
C LYS A 166 -4.95 2.70 14.49
N LEU A 167 -3.72 2.20 14.39
CA LEU A 167 -3.39 0.93 13.78
C LEU A 167 -2.76 0.04 14.85
N THR A 168 -3.14 -1.24 14.87
CA THR A 168 -2.62 -2.21 15.83
C THR A 168 -2.07 -3.45 15.12
N ASP A 169 -1.20 -4.16 15.84
CA ASP A 169 -0.68 -5.48 15.52
C ASP A 169 -0.19 -5.57 14.05
N PHE A 170 -0.82 -6.42 13.24
CA PHE A 170 -0.40 -6.66 11.87
C PHE A 170 -0.49 -5.43 10.96
N VAL A 171 -1.53 -4.60 11.11
CA VAL A 171 -1.68 -3.39 10.28
C VAL A 171 -0.69 -2.32 10.71
N ALA A 172 -0.44 -2.18 12.01
CA ALA A 172 0.63 -1.31 12.53
C ALA A 172 2.00 -1.72 11.98
N ARG A 173 2.28 -3.03 11.91
CA ARG A 173 3.52 -3.58 11.34
C ARG A 173 3.66 -3.26 9.86
N ILE A 174 2.61 -3.47 9.05
CA ILE A 174 2.65 -3.13 7.63
C ILE A 174 2.94 -1.65 7.46
N PHE A 175 2.21 -0.78 8.16
CA PHE A 175 2.44 0.66 8.05
C PHE A 175 3.88 1.04 8.40
N GLN A 176 4.42 0.55 9.53
CA GLN A 176 5.80 0.85 9.93
C GLN A 176 6.83 0.35 8.92
N HIS A 177 6.57 -0.79 8.27
CA HIS A 177 7.39 -1.32 7.18
C HIS A 177 7.37 -0.40 5.96
N GLU A 178 6.18 0.02 5.51
CA GLU A 178 6.07 0.91 4.36
C GLU A 178 6.59 2.32 4.65
N TYR A 179 6.44 2.78 5.89
CA TYR A 179 6.97 4.05 6.36
C TYR A 179 8.51 4.06 6.35
N ASP A 180 9.17 2.95 6.72
CA ASP A 180 10.62 2.82 6.61
C ASP A 180 11.14 3.06 5.19
N HIS A 181 10.43 2.59 4.17
CA HIS A 181 10.83 2.83 2.77
C HIS A 181 10.82 4.33 2.44
N LEU A 182 9.95 5.11 3.06
CA LEU A 182 9.95 6.57 2.91
C LEU A 182 11.17 7.22 3.58
N GLU A 183 11.77 6.56 4.57
CA GLU A 183 12.99 6.98 5.26
C GLU A 183 14.28 6.39 4.64
N GLY A 184 14.18 5.71 3.49
CA GLY A 184 15.33 5.05 2.85
C GLY A 184 15.81 3.79 3.59
N LYS A 185 14.94 3.18 4.40
CA LYS A 185 15.20 1.96 5.16
C LYS A 185 14.42 0.79 4.59
N VAL A 186 14.97 -0.40 4.76
CA VAL A 186 14.30 -1.68 4.53
C VAL A 186 14.30 -2.46 5.83
N PHE A 187 13.45 -3.49 5.95
CA PHE A 187 13.31 -4.24 7.21
C PHE A 187 14.63 -4.82 7.74
N LEU A 188 15.60 -5.13 6.86
CA LEU A 188 16.93 -5.62 7.25
C LEU A 188 17.67 -4.65 8.16
N ASP A 189 17.44 -3.34 8.02
CA ASP A 189 18.09 -2.33 8.87
C ASP A 189 17.53 -2.31 10.30
N ARG A 190 16.43 -3.03 10.55
CA ARG A 190 15.81 -3.19 11.88
C ARG A 190 16.01 -4.58 12.48
N VAL A 191 16.67 -5.48 11.76
CA VAL A 191 16.98 -6.82 12.29
C VAL A 191 18.10 -6.69 13.32
N GLU A 192 17.86 -7.17 14.53
CA GLU A 192 18.78 -7.01 15.66
C GLU A 192 19.91 -8.05 15.66
N SER A 193 19.66 -9.22 15.06
CA SER A 193 20.60 -10.35 15.03
C SER A 193 20.51 -11.11 13.72
N SER A 194 21.62 -11.64 13.22
CA SER A 194 21.60 -12.53 12.05
C SER A 194 20.81 -13.82 12.29
N LEU A 195 20.59 -14.20 13.55
CA LEU A 195 19.72 -15.33 13.92
C LEU A 195 18.23 -15.04 13.66
N ASP A 196 17.86 -13.77 13.55
CA ASP A 196 16.49 -13.33 13.24
C ASP A 196 16.23 -13.31 11.72
N LEU A 197 17.15 -13.83 10.91
CA LEU A 197 16.99 -13.97 9.46
C LEU A 197 16.71 -15.42 9.07
N ALA A 198 15.83 -15.59 8.09
CA ALA A 198 15.59 -16.88 7.46
C ALA A 198 15.45 -16.70 5.95
N SER A 199 15.83 -17.74 5.19
CA SER A 199 15.37 -17.82 3.81
C SER A 199 13.85 -18.04 3.79
N GLU A 200 13.16 -17.62 2.73
CA GLU A 200 11.73 -17.92 2.57
C GLU A 200 11.44 -19.43 2.62
N ALA A 201 12.37 -20.25 2.13
CA ALA A 201 12.25 -21.72 2.16
C ALA A 201 12.26 -22.28 3.60
N GLU A 202 13.18 -21.84 4.46
CA GLU A 202 13.21 -22.26 5.86
C GLU A 202 12.02 -21.69 6.65
N TYR A 203 11.65 -20.44 6.40
CA TYR A 203 10.47 -19.83 7.03
C TYR A 203 9.18 -20.61 6.74
N HIS A 204 8.99 -21.10 5.51
CA HIS A 204 7.82 -21.92 5.19
C HIS A 204 7.78 -23.25 5.95
N LYS A 205 8.93 -23.85 6.26
CA LYS A 205 8.99 -25.05 7.11
C LYS A 205 8.56 -24.72 8.54
N LEU A 206 9.00 -23.58 9.09
CA LEU A 206 8.58 -23.12 10.42
C LEU A 206 7.05 -22.97 10.51
N LEU A 207 6.42 -22.36 9.50
CA LEU A 207 4.96 -22.21 9.45
C LEU A 207 4.20 -23.55 9.38
N GLN A 208 4.81 -24.59 8.79
CA GLN A 208 4.19 -25.91 8.73
C GLN A 208 4.27 -26.62 10.09
N VAL A 209 5.37 -26.46 10.82
CA VAL A 209 5.54 -27.02 12.17
C VAL A 209 4.51 -26.42 13.13
N SER A 210 4.32 -25.09 13.11
CA SER A 210 3.36 -24.39 13.97
C SER A 210 1.88 -24.75 13.70
N LYS A 211 1.56 -25.43 12.59
CA LYS A 211 0.20 -25.90 12.28
C LYS A 211 -0.11 -27.30 12.82
N VAL A 212 0.92 -28.05 13.23
CA VAL A 212 0.80 -29.46 13.66
C VAL A 212 0.90 -29.59 15.19
N SER A 213 1.44 -28.56 15.85
CA SER A 213 1.43 -28.37 17.31
C SER A 213 0.18 -27.66 17.80
#